data_AF-A0A6G3ZXL2-F1
#
_entry.id   AF-A0A6G3ZXL2-F1
#
_cell.length_a   1.000
_cell.length_b   1.000
_cell.length_c   1.000
_cell.angle_alpha   90.00
_cell.angle_beta   90.00
_cell.angle_gamma   90.00
#
_symmetry.space_group_name_H-M   'P 1'
#
loop_
_entity.id
_entity.type
_entity.pdbx_description
1 polymer ?
#
loop_
_entity_poly.entity_id
_entity_poly.type
_entity_poly.pdbx_seq_one_letter_code
_entity_poly.pdbx_strand_id
1 'polypeptide(L)' 'MGGLETKAIVEINQAANQFKSSIVMKVGNRFIDVKSILGLSITLFSNQVYHLEIHGPDEAEARAIMVNLFEKHGLPLSS' A
#
# COMPACT_ATOMS: atom_id res chain seq x y z
N MET A 1 -4.61 -18.42 1.65
CA MET A 1 -3.92 -17.39 2.45
C MET A 1 -2.59 -17.95 2.88
N GLY A 2 -1.53 -17.61 2.15
CA GLY A 2 -0.17 -17.94 2.59
C GLY A 2 0.27 -16.92 3.64
N GLY A 3 0.97 -17.34 4.69
CA GLY A 3 1.40 -16.44 5.77
C GLY A 3 2.27 -15.25 5.33
N LEU A 4 2.85 -15.32 4.12
CA LEU A 4 3.60 -14.22 3.50
C LEU A 4 2.70 -13.02 3.11
N GLU A 5 1.47 -13.27 2.65
CA GLU A 5 0.52 -12.22 2.25
C GLU A 5 0.06 -11.40 3.46
N THR A 6 -0.21 -12.07 4.59
CA THR A 6 -0.64 -11.43 5.83
C THR A 6 0.43 -10.52 6.41
N LYS A 7 1.71 -10.91 6.33
CA LYS A 7 2.82 -10.09 6.83
C LYS A 7 2.98 -8.80 6.03
N ALA A 8 2.87 -8.87 4.71
CA ALA A 8 2.94 -7.70 3.83
C ALA A 8 1.82 -6.69 4.16
N ILE A 9 0.58 -7.18 4.29
CA ILE A 9 -0.60 -6.36 4.64
C ILE A 9 -0.37 -5.59 5.95
N VAL A 10 0.08 -6.27 6.99
CA VAL A 10 0.29 -5.66 8.31
C VAL A 10 1.43 -4.64 8.28
N GLU A 11 2.56 -4.98 7.66
CA GLU A 11 3.73 -4.10 7.60
C GLU A 11 3.44 -2.81 6.81
N ILE A 12 2.79 -2.94 5.65
CA ILE A 12 2.38 -1.79 4.83
C ILE A 12 1.39 -0.91 5.59
N ASN A 13 0.39 -1.50 6.25
CA ASN A 13 -0.60 -0.76 7.01
C ASN A 13 0.03 0.00 8.19
N GLN A 14 0.91 -0.64 8.94
CA GLN A 14 1.58 -0.02 10.09
C GLN A 14 2.46 1.14 9.67
N ALA A 15 3.23 0.98 8.58
CA ALA A 15 4.06 2.05 8.05
C ALA A 15 3.21 3.22 7.51
N ALA A 16 2.11 2.94 6.79
CA ALA A 16 1.21 3.97 6.28
C ALA A 16 0.60 4.82 7.40
N ASN A 17 0.29 4.21 8.55
CA ASN A 17 -0.26 4.91 9.71
C ASN A 17 0.74 5.83 10.43
N GLN A 18 2.04 5.79 10.11
CA GLN A 18 3.03 6.73 10.67
C GLN A 18 2.98 8.10 9.98
N PHE A 19 2.46 8.17 8.76
CA PHE A 19 2.43 9.40 7.97
C PHE A 19 1.14 10.18 8.19
N LYS A 20 1.22 11.50 8.08
CA LYS A 20 0.06 12.40 8.04
C LYS A 20 -0.62 12.38 6.68
N SER A 21 0.14 12.13 5.61
CA SER A 21 -0.38 12.03 4.24
C SER A 21 -1.47 10.99 4.12
N SER A 22 -2.48 11.29 3.30
CA SER A 22 -3.39 10.28 2.78
C SER A 22 -2.61 9.39 1.81
N ILE A 23 -2.83 8.08 1.88
CA ILE A 23 -2.15 7.09 1.04
C ILE A 23 -3.24 6.20 0.44
N VAL A 24 -3.51 6.39 -0.84
CA VAL A 24 -4.55 5.68 -1.58
C VAL A 24 -3.88 4.77 -2.61
N MET A 25 -4.24 3.49 -2.55
CA MET A 25 -3.84 2.49 -3.53
C MET A 25 -4.98 2.28 -4.52
N LYS A 26 -4.70 2.53 -5.80
CA LYS A 26 -5.60 2.21 -6.90
C LYS A 26 -5.22 0.89 -7.53
N VAL A 27 -6.23 0.09 -7.85
CA VAL A 27 -6.07 -1.23 -8.44
C VAL A 27 -7.32 -1.60 -9.25
N GLY A 28 -7.16 -1.72 -10.56
CA GLY A 28 -8.30 -1.77 -11.49
C GLY A 28 -9.21 -0.56 -11.31
N ASN A 29 -10.47 -0.79 -10.91
CA ASN A 29 -11.47 0.25 -10.65
C ASN A 29 -11.72 0.51 -9.15
N ARG A 30 -10.83 0.00 -8.28
CA ARG A 30 -10.95 0.13 -6.82
C ARG A 30 -9.93 1.12 -6.29
N PHE A 31 -10.35 1.87 -5.28
CA PHE A 31 -9.50 2.77 -4.50
C PHE A 31 -9.54 2.31 -3.05
N ILE A 32 -8.37 2.10 -2.47
CA ILE A 32 -8.21 1.59 -1.11
C ILE A 32 -7.38 2.57 -0.31
N ASP A 33 -7.91 2.97 0.84
CA ASP A 33 -7.11 3.62 1.86
C ASP A 33 -6.14 2.59 2.47
N VAL A 34 -4.84 2.80 2.27
CA VAL A 34 -3.78 1.91 2.77
C VAL A 34 -3.73 1.91 4.31
N LYS A 35 -4.27 2.93 4.97
CA LYS A 35 -4.38 2.96 6.44
C LYS A 35 -5.53 2.10 6.95
N SER A 36 -6.47 1.68 6.09
CA SER A 36 -7.54 0.74 6.43
C SER A 36 -7.09 -0.71 6.24
N ILE A 37 -6.83 -1.41 7.36
CA ILE A 37 -6.41 -2.82 7.34
C ILE A 37 -7.43 -3.73 6.66
N LEU A 38 -8.72 -3.44 6.82
CA LEU A 38 -9.80 -4.19 6.17
C LEU A 38 -9.79 -3.97 4.65
N GLY A 39 -9.62 -2.74 4.19
CA GLY A 39 -9.55 -2.41 2.76
C GLY A 39 -8.36 -3.07 2.07
N LEU A 40 -7.20 -3.05 2.72
CA LEU A 40 -5.99 -3.72 2.24
C LEU A 40 -6.15 -5.24 2.15
N SER A 41 -6.70 -5.86 3.18
CA SER A 41 -6.87 -7.32 3.25
C SER A 41 -7.79 -7.88 2.15
N ILE A 42 -8.72 -7.07 1.63
CA ILE A 42 -9.65 -7.49 0.56
C ILE A 42 -9.04 -7.33 -0.84
N THR A 43 -7.90 -6.64 -0.96
CA THR A 43 -7.41 -6.22 -2.29
C THR A 43 -6.04 -6.71 -2.67
N LEU A 44 -5.19 -7.08 -1.70
CA LEU A 44 -3.89 -7.69 -1.97
C LEU A 44 -4.04 -9.17 -2.36
N PHE A 45 -4.81 -9.44 -3.42
CA PHE A 45 -4.92 -10.73 -4.07
C PHE A 45 -4.28 -10.62 -5.47
N SER A 46 -3.38 -11.56 -5.75
CA SER A 46 -2.32 -11.57 -6.77
C SER A 46 -2.66 -11.07 -8.20
N ASN A 47 -1.61 -10.62 -8.90
CA ASN A 47 -1.52 -10.27 -10.34
C ASN A 47 -2.20 -8.97 -10.79
N GLN A 48 -2.19 -7.93 -9.96
CA GLN A 48 -2.61 -6.59 -10.38
C GLN A 48 -1.48 -5.58 -10.24
N VAL A 49 -1.47 -4.60 -11.14
CA VAL A 49 -0.56 -3.46 -11.08
C VAL A 49 -1.20 -2.42 -10.18
N TYR A 50 -0.49 -2.02 -9.13
CA TYR A 50 -0.98 -1.04 -8.17
C TYR A 50 -0.49 0.36 -8.55
N HIS A 51 -1.26 1.38 -8.21
CA HIS A 51 -0.84 2.77 -8.31
C HIS A 51 -1.01 3.45 -6.95
N LEU A 52 0.01 4.19 -6.50
CA LEU A 52 0.02 4.86 -5.22
C LEU A 52 -0.14 6.38 -5.39
N GLU A 53 -1.28 6.86 -4.92
CA GLU A 53 -1.58 8.27 -4.79
C GLU A 53 -1.35 8.67 -3.33
N ILE A 54 -0.39 9.56 -3.10
CA ILE A 54 -0.02 10.02 -1.76
C ILE A 54 -0.15 11.53 -1.76
N HIS A 55 -0.85 12.07 -0.78
CA HIS A 55 -1.10 13.51 -0.68
C HIS A 55 -1.02 13.96 0.78
N GLY A 56 -0.15 14.92 1.05
CA GLY A 56 -0.03 15.52 2.36
C GLY A 56 1.34 16.16 2.63
N PRO A 57 1.55 16.62 3.87
CA PRO A 57 2.73 17.41 4.23
C PRO A 57 4.04 16.59 4.24
N ASP A 58 3.95 15.27 4.33
CA ASP A 58 5.05 14.31 4.35
C ASP A 58 5.02 13.36 3.12
N GLU A 59 4.44 13.81 2.00
CA GLU A 59 4.24 13.00 0.79
C GLU A 59 5.54 12.37 0.26
N ALA A 60 6.63 13.14 0.21
CA ALA A 60 7.89 12.67 -0.37
C ALA A 60 8.50 11.51 0.45
N GLU A 61 8.46 11.63 1.77
CA GLU A 61 8.95 10.59 2.69
C GLU A 61 8.05 9.35 2.66
N ALA A 62 6.74 9.57 2.74
CA ALA A 62 5.74 8.51 2.64
C ALA A 62 5.88 7.73 1.33
N ARG A 63 6.07 8.42 0.19
CA ARG A 63 6.24 7.79 -1.12
C ARG A 63 7.49 6.92 -1.17
N ALA A 64 8.63 7.42 -0.70
CA ALA A 64 9.87 6.64 -0.69
C ALA A 64 9.75 5.35 0.15
N ILE A 65 9.15 5.44 1.33
CA ILE A 65 8.99 4.29 2.23
C ILE A 65 7.95 3.29 1.68
N MET A 66 6.82 3.78 1.16
CA MET A 66 5.79 2.90 0.60
C MET A 66 6.29 2.15 -0.64
N VAL A 67 6.99 2.82 -1.56
CA VAL A 67 7.57 2.16 -2.74
C VAL A 67 8.49 1.01 -2.34
N ASN A 68 9.40 1.27 -1.39
CA ASN A 68 10.32 0.25 -0.90
C ASN A 68 9.59 -0.95 -0.25
N LEU A 69 8.54 -0.70 0.54
CA LEU A 69 7.75 -1.78 1.13
C LEU A 69 7.00 -2.62 0.10
N PHE A 70 6.41 -1.99 -0.91
CA PHE A 70 5.72 -2.69 -1.99
C PHE A 70 6.71 -3.55 -2.79
N GLU A 71 7.88 -3.01 -3.15
CA GLU A 71 8.94 -3.75 -3.84
C GLU A 71 9.48 -4.92 -2.99
N LYS A 72 9.74 -4.69 -1.70
CA LYS A 72 10.18 -5.71 -0.73
C LYS A 72 9.23 -6.92 -0.66
N HIS A 73 7.94 -6.68 -0.82
CA HIS A 73 6.90 -7.72 -0.79
C HIS A 73 6.51 -8.25 -2.18
N GLY A 74 7.20 -7.83 -3.24
CA GLY A 74 6.93 -8.28 -4.61
C GLY A 74 5.62 -7.77 -5.19
N LEU A 75 5.16 -6.59 -4.74
CA LEU A 75 3.94 -5.94 -5.21
C LEU A 75 4.28 -4.91 -6.30
N PRO A 76 4.02 -5.19 -7.58
CA PRO A 76 4.42 -4.32 -8.67
C PRO A 76 3.64 -3.01 -8.68
N LEU A 77 4.37 -1.89 -8.66
CA LEU A 77 3.83 -0.54 -8.78
C LEU A 77 3.90 -0.05 -10.23
N SER A 78 2.88 0.71 -10.63
CA SER A 78 2.92 1.59 -11.81
C SER A 78 3.20 3.02 -11.40
N SER A 79 4.13 3.64 -12.13
CA SER A 79 4.48 5.06 -12.07
C SER A 79 3.32 5.96 -12.48
#